data_AF-A0A844ZCQ3-F1
#
_entry.id   AF-A0A844ZCQ3-F1
#
_cell.length_a   1.000
_cell.length_b   1.000
_cell.length_c   1.000
_cell.angle_alpha   90.00
_cell.angle_beta   90.00
_cell.angle_gamma   90.00
#
_symmetry.space_group_name_H-M   'P 1'
#
loop_
_entity.id
_entity.type
_entity.pdbx_description
1 polymer ?
#
loop_
_entity_poly.entity_id
_entity_poly.type
_entity_poly.pdbx_seq_one_letter_code
_entity_poly.pdbx_strand_id
1 'polypeptide(L)' 'MNMHPDLVHAVVLAALTRAPDGAKRRLVSSVPERRQQAEDVIAASIVVALAQLK' A
#
# COMPACT_ATOMS: atom_id res chain seq x y z
N MET A 1 4.17 -16.40 3.73
CA MET A 1 5.05 -15.73 4.71
C MET A 1 4.30 -15.66 6.02
N ASN A 2 4.82 -16.24 7.10
CA ASN A 2 4.29 -15.99 8.44
C ASN A 2 5.01 -14.74 8.98
N MET A 3 4.53 -13.57 8.56
CA MET A 3 5.14 -12.28 8.94
C MET A 3 4.46 -11.78 10.22
N HIS A 4 5.24 -11.31 11.20
CA HIS A 4 4.71 -10.78 12.44
C HIS A 4 3.71 -9.64 12.15
N PRO A 5 2.55 -9.56 12.82
CA PRO A 5 1.55 -8.53 12.56
C PRO A 5 2.11 -7.10 12.57
N ASP A 6 3.02 -6.80 13.51
CA ASP A 6 3.67 -5.50 13.58
C ASP A 6 4.56 -5.19 12.36
N LEU A 7 5.21 -6.21 11.80
CA LEU A 7 6.02 -6.07 10.59
C LEU A 7 5.11 -5.79 9.38
N VAL A 8 3.97 -6.47 9.28
CA VAL A 8 2.96 -6.18 8.24
C VAL A 8 2.49 -4.73 8.36
N HIS A 9 2.16 -4.28 9.57
CA HIS A 9 1.72 -2.91 9.80
C HIS A 9 2.79 -1.88 9.43
N ALA A 10 4.05 -2.12 9.79
CA ALA A 10 5.17 -1.25 9.44
C ALA A 10 5.37 -1.15 7.92
N VAL A 11 5.26 -2.27 7.19
CA VAL A 11 5.38 -2.30 5.72
C VAL A 11 4.24 -1.52 5.06
N VAL A 12 3.00 -1.71 5.53
CA VAL A 12 1.85 -0.97 5.01
C VAL A 12 2.00 0.54 5.27
N LEU A 13 2.45 0.93 6.47
CA LEU A 13 2.70 2.33 6.81
C LEU A 13 3.80 2.94 5.92
N ALA A 14 4.88 2.20 5.68
CA ALA A 14 5.96 2.61 4.78
C ALA A 14 5.48 2.76 3.32
N ALA A 15 4.58 1.89 2.87
CA ALA A 15 3.99 2.01 1.54
C ALA A 15 3.03 3.20 1.44
N LEU A 16 2.22 3.44 2.47
CA LEU A 16 1.32 4.59 2.54
C LEU A 16 2.06 5.92 2.56
N THR A 17 3.17 6.03 3.30
CA THR A 17 3.99 7.25 3.33
C THR A 17 4.58 7.58 1.97
N ARG A 18 5.03 6.56 1.23
CA ARG A 18 5.59 6.68 -0.12
C ARG A 18 4.55 6.83 -1.25
N ALA A 19 3.29 6.52 -0.99
CA ALA A 19 2.24 6.63 -1.99
C ALA A 19 2.05 8.09 -2.47
N PRO A 20 1.80 8.32 -3.77
CA PRO A 20 1.46 9.64 -4.29
C PRO A 20 0.22 10.22 -3.61
N ASP A 21 0.16 11.54 -3.44
CA ASP A 21 -0.98 12.21 -2.80
C ASP A 21 -2.31 11.91 -3.49
N GLY A 22 -2.30 11.74 -4.81
CA GLY A 22 -3.47 11.30 -5.57
C GLY A 22 -3.97 9.92 -5.17
N ALA A 23 -3.07 8.98 -4.84
CA ALA A 23 -3.44 7.65 -4.34
C ALA A 23 -3.97 7.74 -2.89
N LYS A 24 -3.32 8.52 -2.02
CA LYS A 24 -3.79 8.77 -0.64
C LYS A 24 -5.20 9.37 -0.60
N ARG A 25 -5.49 10.35 -1.47
CA ARG A 25 -6.84 10.94 -1.59
C ARG A 25 -7.89 9.94 -2.09
N ARG A 26 -7.50 9.03 -2.99
CA ARG A 26 -8.40 8.00 -3.50
C ARG A 26 -8.72 6.92 -2.47
N LEU A 27 -7.83 6.64 -1.51
CA LEU A 27 -8.11 5.71 -0.41
C LEU A 27 -9.28 6.17 0.48
N VAL A 28 -9.41 7.48 0.70
CA VAL A 28 -10.49 8.07 1.51
C VAL A 28 -11.75 8.40 0.69
N SER A 29 -11.77 8.01 -0.59
CA SER A 29 -12.92 8.21 -1.47
C SER A 29 -14.11 7.36 -1.03
N SER A 30 -15.31 7.95 -1.08
CA SER A 30 -16.57 7.22 -0.91
C SER A 30 -16.90 6.29 -2.09
N VAL A 31 -16.30 6.53 -3.26
CA VAL A 31 -16.44 5.71 -4.48
C VAL A 31 -15.58 4.46 -4.37
N PRO A 32 -16.16 3.23 -4.32
CA PRO A 32 -15.42 1.99 -4.12
C PRO A 32 -14.34 1.72 -5.16
N GLU A 33 -14.62 2.01 -6.43
CA GLU A 33 -13.70 1.74 -7.55
C GLU A 33 -12.43 2.58 -7.44
N ARG A 34 -12.56 3.84 -6.98
CA ARG A 34 -11.41 4.74 -6.77
C ARG A 34 -10.54 4.26 -5.63
N ARG A 35 -11.16 3.72 -4.57
CA ARG A 35 -10.46 3.16 -3.43
C ARG A 35 -9.70 1.89 -3.83
N GLN A 36 -10.33 0.98 -4.58
CA GLN A 36 -9.67 -0.22 -5.10
C GLN A 36 -8.44 0.14 -5.95
N GLN A 37 -8.55 1.12 -6.86
CA GLN A 37 -7.41 1.58 -7.66
C GLN A 37 -6.26 2.12 -6.79
N ALA A 38 -6.56 2.72 -5.64
CA ALA A 38 -5.53 3.18 -4.72
C ALA A 38 -4.88 2.03 -3.94
N GLU A 39 -5.67 1.04 -3.52
CA GLU A 39 -5.20 -0.18 -2.87
C GLU A 39 -4.29 -0.97 -3.81
N ASP A 40 -4.65 -1.11 -5.09
CA ASP A 40 -3.84 -1.81 -6.10
C ASP A 40 -2.46 -1.15 -6.28
N VAL A 41 -2.42 0.18 -6.32
CA VAL A 41 -1.16 0.95 -6.41
C VAL A 41 -0.28 0.70 -5.18
N ILE A 42 -0.88 0.67 -3.99
CA ILE A 42 -0.14 0.42 -2.74
C ILE A 42 0.36 -1.02 -2.68
N ALA A 43 -0.48 -1.99 -3.05
CA ALA A 43 -0.10 -3.39 -3.12
C ALA A 43 1.07 -3.61 -4.09
N ALA A 44 1.01 -3.01 -5.29
CA ALA A 44 2.10 -3.06 -6.26
C ALA A 44 3.40 -2.47 -5.68
N SER A 45 3.32 -1.35 -4.97
CA SER A 45 4.49 -0.75 -4.31
C SER A 45 5.11 -1.66 -3.25
N ILE A 46 4.27 -2.38 -2.49
CA ILE A 46 4.74 -3.35 -1.47
C ILE A 46 5.44 -4.52 -2.16
N VAL A 47 4.85 -5.08 -3.22
CA VAL A 47 5.44 -6.21 -3.96
C VAL A 47 6.80 -5.85 -4.56
N VAL A 48 6.92 -4.67 -5.18
CA VAL A 48 8.21 -4.21 -5.74
C VAL A 48 9.25 -4.04 -4.64
N ALA A 49 8.90 -3.40 -3.52
CA ALA A 49 9.82 -3.21 -2.41
C ALA A 49 10.30 -4.55 -1.82
N LEU A 50 9.38 -5.52 -1.65
CA LEU A 50 9.75 -6.86 -1.17
C LEU A 50 10.59 -7.64 -2.18
N ALA A 51 10.36 -7.46 -3.47
CA ALA A 51 11.16 -8.11 -4.52
C ALA A 51 12.59 -7.58 -4.58
N GLN A 52 12.81 -6.29 -4.28
CA GLN A 52 14.13 -5.66 -4.19
C GLN A 52 14.94 -6.06 -2.95
N LEU A 53 14.32 -6.71 -1.97
CA LEU A 53 14.99 -7.23 -0.77
C LEU A 53 15.55 -8.65 -0.95
N LYS A 54 15.31 -9.29 -2.11
CA LYS A 54 15.91 -10.56 -2.51
C LYS A 54 17.22 -10.33 -3.25
#